data_AF-A0A9D1NFL2-F1
#
_entry.id   AF-A0A9D1NFL2-F1
#
_cell.length_a   1.000
_cell.length_b   1.000
_cell.length_c   1.000
_cell.angle_alpha   90.00
_cell.angle_beta   90.00
_cell.angle_gamma   90.00
#
_symmetry.space_group_name_H-M   'P 1'
#
loop_
_entity.id
_entity.type
_entity.pdbx_description
1 polymer ?
#
loop_
_entity_poly.entity_id
_entity_poly.type
_entity_poly.pdbx_seq_one_letter_code
_entity_poly.pdbx_strand_id
1 'polypeptide(L)'
;MKTIQCLRCATPMRHVMDTKFQLGQTGWLLGDWPNLLAGSLEAAVYTCPSCGKIELFQLENTEGPDAIAQRQCPRCGRWHDLDDSKCPFCKYKYE
;
A
#
# COMPACT_ATOMS: atom_id res chain seq x y z
N MET A 1 -10.38 -0.75 9.44
CA MET A 1 -10.07 0.25 8.40
C MET A 1 -9.90 1.60 9.10
N LYS A 2 -8.78 2.31 8.90
CA LYS A 2 -8.59 3.64 9.51
C LYS A 2 -9.38 4.68 8.71
N THR A 3 -10.13 5.53 9.40
CA THR A 3 -10.85 6.66 8.79
C THR A 3 -9.89 7.83 8.58
N ILE A 4 -9.81 8.34 7.33
CA ILE A 4 -8.91 9.43 6.95
C ILE A 4 -9.69 10.75 7.02
N GLN A 5 -9.11 11.76 7.68
CA GLN A 5 -9.71 13.09 7.77
C GLN A 5 -9.09 14.02 6.75
N CYS A 6 -9.91 14.77 6.01
CA CYS A 6 -9.42 15.73 5.04
C CYS A 6 -8.64 16.85 5.74
N LEU A 7 -7.34 16.97 5.48
CA LEU A 7 -6.51 17.99 6.13
C LEU A 7 -6.91 19.44 5.79
N ARG A 8 -7.76 19.66 4.77
CA ARG A 8 -8.25 21.00 4.40
C ARG A 8 -9.48 21.43 5.18
N CYS A 9 -10.40 20.52 5.50
CA CYS A 9 -11.72 20.87 6.06
C CYS A 9 -12.22 19.92 7.15
N ALA A 10 -11.38 18.98 7.61
CA ALA A 10 -11.66 17.98 8.62
C ALA A 10 -12.85 17.04 8.33
N THR A 11 -13.39 17.03 7.10
CA THR A 11 -14.44 16.09 6.69
C THR A 11 -13.84 14.70 6.46
N PRO A 12 -14.47 13.61 6.93
CA PRO A 12 -14.05 12.25 6.62
C PRO A 12 -13.98 12.01 5.11
N MET A 13 -12.86 11.49 4.64
CA MET A 13 -12.65 11.19 3.23
C MET A 13 -13.24 9.83 2.86
N ARG A 14 -13.68 9.71 1.61
CA ARG A 14 -14.21 8.48 1.03
C ARG A 14 -13.16 7.82 0.15
N HIS A 15 -12.91 6.53 0.36
CA HIS A 15 -12.17 5.70 -0.59
C HIS A 15 -12.95 5.60 -1.91
N VAL A 16 -12.27 5.82 -3.02
CA VAL A 16 -12.87 5.83 -4.36
C VAL A 16 -12.44 4.59 -5.14
N MET A 17 -11.14 4.32 -5.19
CA MET A 17 -10.58 3.20 -5.93
C MET A 17 -9.14 2.94 -5.50
N ASP A 18 -8.67 1.74 -5.79
CA ASP A 18 -7.26 1.41 -5.85
C ASP A 18 -6.85 1.41 -7.33
N THR A 19 -5.72 2.05 -7.64
CA THR A 19 -5.28 2.18 -9.03
C THR A 19 -3.77 2.08 -9.16
N LYS A 20 -3.34 1.72 -10.35
CA LYS A 20 -1.94 1.52 -10.73
C LYS A 20 -1.50 2.66 -11.64
N PHE A 21 -0.67 3.55 -11.11
CA PHE A 21 -0.04 4.62 -11.86
C PHE A 21 1.23 4.09 -12.51
N GLN A 22 1.30 4.09 -13.84
CA GLN A 22 2.53 3.79 -14.56
C GLN A 22 3.52 4.94 -14.32
N LEU A 23 4.68 4.62 -13.77
CA LEU A 23 5.75 5.59 -13.61
C LEU A 23 6.54 5.52 -14.91
N GLY A 24 6.47 6.57 -15.74
CA GLY A 24 7.16 6.60 -17.03
C GLY A 24 6.78 7.85 -17.82
N GLN A 25 7.73 8.46 -18.51
CA GLN A 25 7.47 9.54 -19.46
C GLN A 25 7.47 8.96 -20.87
N THR A 26 6.37 9.07 -21.59
CA THR A 26 6.31 8.75 -23.03
C THR A 26 7.21 9.73 -23.79
N GLY A 27 8.36 9.26 -24.25
CA GLY A 27 9.28 10.05 -25.07
C GLY A 27 8.98 9.86 -26.56
N TRP A 28 8.87 10.96 -27.32
CA TRP A 28 8.54 10.95 -28.76
C TRP A 28 9.50 10.08 -29.61
N LEU A 29 10.75 9.91 -29.16
CA LEU A 29 11.79 9.19 -29.91
C LEU A 29 11.83 7.66 -29.70
N LEU A 30 11.26 7.13 -28.61
CA LEU A 30 11.35 5.68 -28.26
C LEU A 30 10.00 5.03 -27.94
N GLY A 31 8.88 5.75 -28.09
CA GLY A 31 7.55 5.22 -27.78
C GLY A 31 7.42 4.81 -26.31
N ASP A 32 6.81 3.65 -26.06
CA ASP A 32 6.53 3.11 -24.71
C ASP A 32 7.67 2.30 -24.08
N TRP A 33 8.83 2.18 -24.74
CA TRP A 33 9.97 1.43 -24.18
C TRP A 33 10.43 1.92 -22.80
N PRO A 34 10.40 3.23 -22.48
CA PRO A 34 10.69 3.72 -21.12
C PRO A 34 9.63 3.32 -20.08
N ASN A 35 8.37 3.13 -20.50
CA ASN A 35 7.25 2.80 -19.62
C ASN A 35 7.34 1.36 -19.09
N LEU A 36 7.99 0.45 -19.82
CA LEU A 36 8.19 -0.94 -19.41
C LEU A 36 9.26 -1.10 -18.31
N LEU A 37 10.21 -0.17 -18.20
CA LEU A 37 11.33 -0.24 -17.24
C LEU A 37 11.09 0.55 -15.95
N ALA A 38 10.22 1.57 -16.00
CA ALA A 38 10.10 2.56 -14.92
C ALA A 38 9.11 2.16 -13.81
N GLY A 39 8.49 0.99 -13.92
CA GLY A 39 7.68 0.39 -12.87
C GLY A 39 6.32 1.07 -12.68
N SER A 40 5.65 0.73 -11.59
CA SER A 40 4.27 1.15 -11.35
C SER A 40 4.02 1.41 -9.88
N LEU A 41 3.37 2.54 -9.58
CA LEU A 41 2.91 2.89 -8.24
C LEU A 41 1.46 2.46 -8.08
N GLU A 42 1.21 1.48 -7.22
CA GLU A 42 -0.14 1.16 -6.78
C GLU A 42 -0.51 2.05 -5.61
N ALA A 43 -1.65 2.72 -5.70
CA ALA A 43 -2.11 3.64 -4.69
C ALA A 43 -3.63 3.61 -4.52
N ALA A 44 -4.06 3.73 -3.27
CA ALA A 44 -5.44 3.97 -2.90
C ALA A 44 -5.78 5.46 -3.04
N VAL A 45 -6.91 5.75 -3.68
CA VAL A 45 -7.40 7.10 -3.94
C VAL A 45 -8.54 7.42 -2.99
N TYR A 46 -8.38 8.50 -2.23
CA TYR A 46 -9.43 9.04 -1.35
C TYR A 46 -9.85 10.42 -1.83
N THR A 47 -11.16 10.71 -1.78
CA THR A 47 -11.69 12.05 -2.08
C THR A 47 -12.50 12.62 -0.93
N CYS A 48 -12.37 13.92 -0.70
CA CYS A 48 -13.17 14.65 0.27
C CYS A 48 -14.49 15.09 -0.38
N PRO A 49 -15.66 14.63 0.12
CA PRO A 49 -16.95 14.99 -0.48
C PRO A 49 -17.32 16.47 -0.27
N SER A 50 -16.71 17.14 0.69
CA SER A 50 -17.03 18.53 1.03
C SER A 50 -16.26 19.55 0.17
N CYS A 51 -14.97 19.33 -0.06
CA CYS A 51 -14.10 20.30 -0.73
C CYS A 51 -13.36 19.76 -1.96
N GLY A 52 -13.59 18.50 -2.35
CA GLY A 52 -12.99 17.88 -3.53
C GLY A 52 -11.50 17.56 -3.41
N LYS A 53 -10.88 17.68 -2.22
CA LYS A 53 -9.47 17.29 -2.02
C LYS A 53 -9.29 15.80 -2.33
N ILE A 54 -8.27 15.47 -3.11
CA ILE A 54 -7.84 14.09 -3.36
C ILE A 54 -6.55 13.81 -2.60
N GLU A 55 -6.45 12.63 -1.98
CA GLU A 55 -5.23 12.12 -1.35
C GLU A 55 -4.93 10.72 -1.89
N LEU A 56 -3.64 10.47 -2.20
CA LEU A 56 -3.13 9.20 -2.71
C LEU A 56 -2.29 8.54 -1.61
N PHE A 57 -2.58 7.27 -1.33
CA PHE A 57 -1.84 6.47 -0.36
C PHE A 57 -1.18 5.32 -1.09
N GLN A 58 0.14 5.22 -1.02
CA GLN A 58 0.86 4.09 -1.58
C GLN A 58 0.35 2.79 -0.96
N LEU A 59 -0.02 1.84 -1.80
CA LEU A 59 -0.30 0.48 -1.39
C LEU A 59 1.06 -0.22 -1.26
N GLU A 60 1.35 -0.74 -0.07
CA GLU A 60 2.51 -1.59 0.12
C GLU A 60 2.31 -2.85 -0.73
N ASN A 61 3.03 -2.94 -1.86
CA ASN A 61 3.16 -4.18 -2.60
C ASN A 61 3.87 -5.17 -1.69
N THR A 62 3.09 -6.05 -1.06
CA THR A 62 3.61 -7.21 -0.32
C THR A 62 4.18 -8.27 -1.26
N GLU A 63 4.32 -7.97 -2.56
CA GLU A 63 4.80 -8.85 -3.64
C GLU A 63 6.09 -8.30 -4.30
N GLY A 64 6.89 -7.51 -3.58
CA GLY A 64 8.24 -7.16 -4.01
C GLY A 64 9.23 -8.31 -3.82
N PRO A 65 10.42 -8.30 -4.48
CA PRO A 65 11.45 -9.32 -4.28
C PRO A 65 11.95 -9.42 -2.82
N ASP A 66 11.71 -8.39 -2.00
CA ASP A 66 12.02 -8.36 -0.56
C ASP A 66 10.83 -8.74 0.33
N ALA A 67 9.74 -9.27 -0.23
CA ALA A 67 8.57 -9.67 0.53
C ALA A 67 8.85 -10.91 1.39
N ILE A 68 8.92 -10.72 2.70
CA ILE A 68 9.08 -11.81 3.67
C ILE A 68 7.75 -12.54 3.81
N ALA A 69 7.77 -13.87 3.67
CA ALA A 69 6.59 -14.71 3.87
C ALA A 69 5.95 -14.42 5.24
N GLN A 70 4.62 -14.35 5.28
CA GLN A 70 3.85 -14.10 6.51
C GLN A 70 3.34 -15.42 7.10
N ARG A 71 3.19 -15.49 8.43
CA ARG A 71 2.47 -16.58 9.13
C ARG A 71 1.50 -16.04 10.17
N GLN A 72 0.48 -16.83 10.48
CA GLN A 72 -0.43 -16.56 11.59
C GLN A 72 0.09 -17.19 12.88
N CYS A 73 0.17 -16.41 13.96
CA CYS A 73 0.57 -16.92 15.26
C CYS A 73 -0.48 -17.89 15.84
N PRO A 74 -0.12 -19.14 16.24
CA PRO A 74 -1.08 -20.12 16.74
C PRO A 74 -1.64 -19.74 18.12
N ARG A 75 -0.96 -18.87 18.87
CA ARG A 75 -1.41 -18.43 20.20
C ARG A 75 -2.36 -17.23 20.14
N CYS A 76 -2.04 -16.20 19.35
CA CYS A 76 -2.80 -14.94 19.35
C CYS A 76 -3.54 -14.64 18.04
N GLY A 77 -3.35 -15.46 16.99
CA GLY A 77 -4.07 -15.34 15.72
C GLY A 77 -3.64 -14.17 14.84
N ARG A 78 -2.64 -13.36 15.22
CA ARG A 78 -2.14 -12.25 14.39
C ARG A 78 -1.12 -12.71 13.36
N TRP A 79 -1.15 -12.07 12.20
CA TRP A 79 -0.18 -12.26 11.12
C TRP A 79 1.09 -11.45 11.37
N HIS A 80 2.25 -12.02 11.06
CA HIS A 80 3.56 -11.37 11.08
C HIS A 80 4.60 -12.16 10.27
N ASP A 81 5.79 -11.58 10.11
CA ASP A 81 6.91 -12.11 9.35
C ASP A 81 7.35 -13.52 9.82
N LEU A 82 7.65 -14.41 8.87
CA LEU A 82 7.99 -15.80 9.13
C LEU A 82 9.37 -15.98 9.78
N ASP A 83 10.29 -15.03 9.61
CA ASP A 83 11.67 -15.06 10.13
C ASP A 83 11.78 -14.65 11.61
N ASP A 84 10.74 -14.02 12.17
CA ASP A 84 10.66 -13.70 13.59
C ASP A 84 10.87 -14.95 14.47
N SER A 85 11.91 -14.99 15.30
CA SER A 85 12.07 -16.12 16.25
C SER A 85 10.92 -16.22 17.29
N LYS A 86 10.18 -15.12 17.49
CA LYS A 86 9.05 -15.03 18.44
C LYS A 86 7.97 -14.11 17.89
N CYS A 87 6.71 -14.40 18.20
CA CYS A 87 5.59 -13.53 17.83
C CYS A 87 5.81 -12.12 18.40
N PRO A 88 5.84 -11.05 17.58
CA PRO A 88 6.12 -9.69 18.04
C PRO A 88 5.05 -9.17 19.02
N PHE A 89 3.83 -9.71 18.91
CA PHE A 89 2.66 -9.30 19.70
C PHE A 89 2.49 -10.06 21.02
N CYS A 90 2.69 -11.38 21.04
CA CYS A 90 2.42 -12.20 22.22
C CYS A 90 3.64 -12.97 22.75
N LYS A 91 4.80 -12.81 22.11
CA LYS A 91 6.09 -13.43 22.47
C LYS A 91 6.11 -14.96 22.44
N TYR A 92 5.11 -15.59 21.81
CA TYR A 92 5.12 -17.03 21.50
C TYR A 92 6.40 -17.40 20.72
N LYS A 93 7.10 -18.46 21.13
CA LYS A 93 8.31 -18.93 20.47
C LYS A 93 7.94 -19.96 19.40
N TYR A 94 8.50 -19.82 18.21
CA TYR A 94 8.40 -20.80 17.15
C TYR A 94 9.63 -21.71 17.29
N GLU A 95 9.45 -22.89 17.89
CA GLU A 95 10.48 -23.92 18.05
C GLU A 95 10.76 -24.64 16.73
#